data_AF-A0A2T7B7R6-F1
#
_entry.id   AF-A0A2T7B7R6-F1
#
_cell.length_a   1.000
_cell.length_b   1.000
_cell.length_c   1.000
_cell.angle_alpha   90.00
_cell.angle_beta   90.00
_cell.angle_gamma   90.00
#
_symmetry.space_group_name_H-M   'P 1'
#
loop_
_entity.id
_entity.type
_entity.pdbx_description
1 polymer ?
#
loop_
_entity_poly.entity_id
_entity_poly.type
_entity_poly.pdbx_seq_one_letter_code
_entity_poly.pdbx_strand_id
1 'polypeptide(L)'
;AEKFRAAPQGEWVLVDGGSAPENDIGAIRELRPARLLLVDATEMGLNPGEIRIIDPEDIAEMFMMTTHNMPLNYLVDQLREDVGEVIFLGIQPDIVGFYYPMTDPVKRAVDTVYERLAQWTGHGGFAALAVEESV
;
A
#
# COMPACT_ATOMS: atom_id res chain seq x y z
N ALA A 1 -9.54 -2.78 3.96
CA ALA A 1 -10.52 -1.92 4.65
C ALA A 1 -11.46 -2.69 5.60
N GLU A 2 -12.22 -3.69 5.13
CA GLU A 2 -13.29 -4.34 5.92
C GLU A 2 -12.83 -4.92 7.27
N LYS A 3 -11.72 -5.67 7.29
CA LYS A 3 -11.15 -6.23 8.53
C LYS A 3 -10.81 -5.15 9.57
N PHE A 4 -10.23 -4.05 9.11
CA PHE A 4 -9.89 -2.93 9.98
C PHE A 4 -11.12 -2.21 10.52
N ARG A 5 -12.19 -2.05 9.72
CA ARG A 5 -13.46 -1.51 10.22
C ARG A 5 -14.08 -2.39 11.30
N ALA A 6 -13.98 -3.71 11.16
CA ALA A 6 -14.53 -4.65 12.13
C ALA A 6 -13.72 -4.68 13.44
N ALA A 7 -12.40 -4.59 13.34
CA ALA A 7 -11.49 -4.55 14.49
C ALA A 7 -10.30 -3.64 14.16
N PRO A 8 -10.30 -2.38 14.64
CA PRO A 8 -9.18 -1.47 14.47
C PRO A 8 -7.91 -2.00 15.15
N GLN A 9 -6.76 -1.71 14.56
CA GLN A 9 -5.46 -2.11 15.09
C GLN A 9 -4.61 -0.87 15.38
N GLY A 10 -3.94 -0.86 16.55
CA GLY A 10 -3.07 0.25 16.96
C GLY A 10 -3.77 1.61 16.98
N GLU A 11 -3.00 2.67 16.70
CA GLU A 11 -3.50 4.06 16.58
C GLU A 11 -3.77 4.46 15.11
N TRP A 12 -3.89 3.47 14.22
CA TRP A 12 -4.10 3.73 12.80
C TRP A 12 -5.51 4.27 12.53
N VAL A 13 -5.59 5.32 11.70
CA VAL A 13 -6.85 5.82 11.16
C VAL A 13 -7.03 5.23 9.77
N LEU A 14 -8.13 4.51 9.55
CA LEU A 14 -8.43 3.92 8.25
C LEU A 14 -8.98 4.98 7.29
N VAL A 15 -8.31 5.13 6.15
CA VAL A 15 -8.82 5.80 4.96
C VAL A 15 -9.00 4.74 3.88
N ASP A 16 -10.22 4.62 3.32
CA ASP A 16 -10.54 3.64 2.29
C ASP A 16 -10.60 4.35 0.93
N GLY A 17 -9.46 4.46 0.25
CA GLY A 17 -9.31 5.22 -1.00
C GLY A 17 -10.03 4.62 -2.22
N GLY A 18 -10.64 3.44 -2.07
CA GLY A 18 -11.39 2.79 -3.14
C GLY A 18 -10.54 2.62 -4.40
N SER A 19 -11.05 3.10 -5.54
CA SER A 19 -10.32 3.13 -6.82
C SER A 19 -9.70 4.49 -7.15
N ALA A 20 -9.92 5.52 -6.32
CA ALA A 20 -9.55 6.91 -6.60
C ALA A 20 -9.05 7.59 -5.30
N PRO A 21 -7.86 7.19 -4.80
CA PRO A 21 -7.30 7.66 -3.53
C PRO A 21 -6.95 9.16 -3.55
N GLU A 22 -6.87 9.78 -4.73
CA GLU A 22 -6.66 11.22 -4.88
C GLU A 22 -7.78 12.07 -4.25
N ASN A 23 -8.99 11.52 -4.13
CA ASN A 23 -10.12 12.22 -3.51
C ASN A 23 -9.95 12.38 -1.99
N ASP A 24 -9.12 11.54 -1.37
CA ASP A 24 -8.92 11.52 0.09
C ASP A 24 -7.72 12.38 0.55
N ILE A 25 -6.99 12.99 -0.39
CA ILE A 25 -5.82 13.85 -0.07
C ILE A 25 -6.18 14.92 0.95
N GLY A 26 -7.31 15.61 0.77
CA GLY A 26 -7.75 16.66 1.70
C GLY A 26 -7.97 16.14 3.11
N ALA A 27 -8.63 14.99 3.25
CA ALA A 27 -8.88 14.37 4.55
C ALA A 27 -7.57 13.91 5.23
N ILE A 28 -6.64 13.34 4.46
CA ILE A 28 -5.33 12.92 4.97
C ILE A 28 -4.52 14.14 5.45
N ARG A 29 -4.52 15.23 4.68
CA ARG A 29 -3.84 16.49 5.06
C ARG A 29 -4.38 17.08 6.36
N GLU A 30 -5.70 17.08 6.55
CA GLU A 30 -6.31 17.60 7.78
C GLU A 30 -5.90 16.81 9.03
N LEU A 31 -5.68 15.49 8.88
CA LEU A 31 -5.21 14.63 9.97
C LEU A 31 -3.76 14.92 10.38
N ARG A 32 -2.94 15.49 9.48
CA ARG A 32 -1.49 15.70 9.65
C ARG A 32 -0.78 14.51 10.33
N PRO A 33 -0.88 13.31 9.75
CA PRO A 33 -0.37 12.11 10.40
C PRO A 33 1.17 12.14 10.44
N ALA A 34 1.73 11.65 11.55
CA ALA A 34 3.17 11.43 11.63
C ALA A 34 3.65 10.37 10.63
N ARG A 35 2.78 9.41 10.30
CA ARG A 35 3.04 8.32 9.35
C ARG A 35 1.80 7.97 8.55
N LEU A 36 1.97 7.80 7.24
CA LEU A 36 0.97 7.28 6.32
C LEU A 36 1.45 5.95 5.74
N LEU A 37 0.62 4.91 5.84
CA LEU A 37 0.87 3.61 5.22
C LEU A 37 -0.13 3.42 4.08
N LEU A 38 0.36 3.37 2.85
CA LEU A 38 -0.41 3.01 1.67
C LEU A 38 -0.26 1.50 1.44
N VAL A 39 -1.38 0.82 1.26
CA VAL A 39 -1.41 -0.63 0.96
C VAL A 39 -2.21 -0.83 -0.31
N ASP A 40 -1.58 -1.37 -1.35
CA ASP A 40 -2.23 -1.68 -2.63
C ASP A 40 -1.76 -3.04 -3.17
N ALA A 41 -2.55 -3.62 -4.07
CA ALA A 41 -2.10 -4.71 -4.91
C ALA A 41 -1.15 -4.13 -5.98
N THR A 42 0.05 -4.69 -6.08
CA THR A 42 1.10 -4.13 -6.94
C THR A 42 1.81 -5.25 -7.69
N GLU A 43 1.86 -5.14 -9.02
CA GLU A 43 2.60 -6.07 -9.87
C GLU A 43 4.11 -5.86 -9.70
N MET A 44 4.79 -6.84 -9.10
CA MET A 44 6.21 -6.80 -8.75
C MET A 44 7.00 -7.94 -9.44
N GLY A 45 6.36 -8.79 -10.25
CA GLY A 45 7.00 -9.97 -10.83
C GLY A 45 7.37 -11.04 -9.79
N LEU A 46 6.79 -10.99 -8.59
CA LEU A 46 7.03 -11.94 -7.50
C LEU A 46 5.98 -13.06 -7.49
N ASN A 47 6.10 -13.99 -6.54
CA ASN A 47 5.04 -14.98 -6.32
C ASN A 47 3.77 -14.31 -5.74
N PRO A 48 2.56 -14.77 -6.11
CA PRO A 48 1.33 -14.22 -5.57
C PRO A 48 1.28 -14.19 -4.03
N GLY A 49 0.86 -13.06 -3.47
CA GLY A 49 0.81 -12.81 -2.02
C GLY A 49 2.15 -12.40 -1.40
N GLU A 50 3.22 -12.28 -2.17
CA GLU A 50 4.47 -11.67 -1.67
C GLU A 50 4.23 -10.20 -1.31
N ILE A 51 4.79 -9.78 -0.18
CA ILE A 51 4.63 -8.44 0.39
C ILE A 51 5.97 -7.73 0.35
N ARG A 52 6.01 -6.50 -0.18
CA ARG A 52 7.21 -5.66 -0.18
C ARG A 52 6.91 -4.23 0.22
N ILE A 53 7.89 -3.61 0.86
CA ILE A 53 7.96 -2.16 1.00
C ILE A 53 8.54 -1.61 -0.29
N ILE A 54 7.88 -0.61 -0.86
CA ILE A 54 8.27 -0.02 -2.14
C ILE A 54 8.70 1.41 -1.86
N ASP A 55 9.86 1.79 -2.39
CA ASP A 55 10.28 3.18 -2.36
C ASP A 55 9.36 3.99 -3.29
N PRO A 56 8.81 5.14 -2.86
CA PRO A 56 8.06 6.02 -3.75
C PRO A 56 8.79 6.36 -5.07
N GLU A 57 10.13 6.40 -5.06
CA GLU A 57 10.94 6.60 -6.27
C GLU A 57 10.82 5.40 -7.23
N ASP A 58 10.86 4.17 -6.72
CA ASP A 58 10.69 2.94 -7.51
C ASP A 58 9.29 2.84 -8.14
N ILE A 59 8.24 3.34 -7.46
CA ILE A 59 6.86 3.33 -7.99
C ILE A 59 6.79 4.08 -9.32
N ALA A 60 7.49 5.21 -9.42
CA ALA A 60 7.51 6.03 -10.62
C ALA A 60 8.28 5.36 -11.76
N GLU A 61 9.41 4.71 -11.43
CA GLU A 61 10.30 4.09 -12.42
C GLU A 61 9.76 2.77 -12.96
N MET A 62 9.11 1.97 -12.11
CA MET A 62 8.68 0.62 -12.46
C MET A 62 7.39 0.58 -13.30
N PHE A 63 6.80 1.74 -13.68
CA PHE A 63 5.48 1.83 -14.34
C PHE A 63 4.47 0.85 -13.72
N MET A 64 4.53 0.67 -12.40
CA MET A 64 3.85 -0.46 -11.77
C MET A 64 2.37 -0.37 -12.09
N MET A 65 1.81 -1.44 -12.65
CA MET A 65 0.37 -1.54 -12.83
C MET A 65 -0.24 -1.62 -11.44
N THR A 66 -0.68 -0.47 -10.94
CA THR A 66 -1.52 -0.35 -9.75
C THR A 66 -2.97 -0.44 -10.20
N THR A 67 -3.88 -0.62 -9.25
CA THR A 67 -5.31 -0.71 -9.56
C THR A 67 -5.96 0.65 -9.86
N HIS A 68 -5.15 1.72 -9.98
CA HIS A 68 -5.57 3.12 -10.08
C HIS A 68 -5.20 3.76 -11.42
N ASN A 69 -5.97 4.76 -11.84
CA ASN A 69 -5.74 5.52 -13.07
C ASN A 69 -4.62 6.57 -12.97
N MET A 70 -4.16 6.90 -11.76
CA MET A 70 -3.11 7.88 -11.51
C MET A 70 -1.89 7.21 -10.86
N PRO A 71 -0.66 7.49 -11.32
CA PRO A 71 0.55 6.98 -10.69
C PRO A 71 0.63 7.36 -9.20
N LEU A 72 0.77 6.36 -8.32
CA LEU A 72 0.71 6.57 -6.86
C LEU A 72 1.86 7.44 -6.32
N ASN A 73 2.96 7.59 -7.05
CA ASN A 73 4.00 8.56 -6.73
C ASN A 73 3.47 9.99 -6.67
N TYR A 74 2.49 10.35 -7.53
CA TYR A 74 1.87 11.68 -7.47
C TYR A 74 1.11 11.91 -6.16
N LEU A 75 0.43 10.87 -5.66
CA LEU A 75 -0.26 10.92 -4.37
C LEU A 75 0.74 11.13 -3.22
N VAL A 76 1.86 10.41 -3.26
CA VAL A 76 2.95 10.59 -2.29
C VAL A 76 3.51 12.02 -2.35
N ASP A 77 3.77 12.54 -3.54
CA ASP A 77 4.27 13.90 -3.73
C ASP A 77 3.31 14.97 -3.21
N GLN A 78 2.00 14.77 -3.34
CA GLN A 78 1.02 15.69 -2.77
C GLN A 78 1.00 15.68 -1.24
N LEU A 79 1.34 14.55 -0.60
CA LEU A 79 1.21 14.37 0.84
C LEU A 79 2.52 14.55 1.61
N ARG A 80 3.67 14.55 0.92
CA ARG A 80 5.01 14.57 1.54
C ARG A 80 5.30 15.76 2.47
N GLU A 81 4.65 16.91 2.25
CA GLU A 81 4.86 18.11 3.08
C GLU A 81 3.98 18.12 4.32
N ASP A 82 2.85 17.41 4.27
CA ASP A 82 1.84 17.37 5.33
C ASP A 82 1.94 16.11 6.21
N VAL A 83 2.70 15.12 5.75
CA VAL A 83 2.91 13.82 6.40
C VAL A 83 4.38 13.63 6.73
N GLY A 84 4.69 13.19 7.95
CA GLY A 84 6.08 12.99 8.38
C GLY A 84 6.81 11.88 7.63
N GLU A 85 6.19 10.72 7.50
CA GLU A 85 6.73 9.55 6.79
C GLU A 85 5.65 8.89 5.95
N VAL A 86 5.93 8.61 4.68
CA VAL A 86 5.04 7.89 3.79
C VAL A 86 5.66 6.53 3.47
N ILE A 87 4.93 5.45 3.76
CA ILE A 87 5.35 4.08 3.51
C ILE A 87 4.40 3.47 2.48
N PHE A 88 4.95 2.90 1.42
CA PHE A 88 4.18 2.13 0.46
C PHE A 88 4.42 0.64 0.66
N LEU A 89 3.34 -0.13 0.78
CA LEU A 89 3.37 -1.59 0.93
C LEU A 89 2.58 -2.22 -0.21
N GLY A 90 3.29 -2.91 -1.10
CA GLY A 90 2.72 -3.65 -2.21
C GLY A 90 2.47 -5.12 -1.85
N ILE A 91 1.34 -5.67 -2.32
CA ILE A 91 1.05 -7.10 -2.28
C ILE A 91 0.97 -7.61 -3.72
N GLN A 92 1.77 -8.62 -4.07
CA GLN A 92 1.76 -9.21 -5.41
C GLN A 92 0.39 -9.85 -5.69
N PRO A 93 -0.35 -9.41 -6.71
CA PRO A 93 -1.58 -10.07 -7.12
C PRO A 93 -1.28 -11.41 -7.81
N ASP A 94 -2.29 -12.28 -7.82
CA ASP A 94 -2.29 -13.52 -8.60
C ASP A 94 -2.98 -13.29 -9.96
N ILE A 95 -4.23 -12.84 -9.90
CA ILE A 95 -5.08 -12.56 -11.04
C ILE A 95 -5.79 -11.23 -10.74
N VAL A 96 -5.67 -10.28 -11.67
CA VAL A 96 -6.42 -9.02 -11.64
C VAL A 96 -7.44 -9.06 -12.76
N GLY A 97 -8.73 -9.12 -12.42
CA GLY A 97 -9.80 -9.21 -13.41
C GLY A 97 -11.17 -8.90 -12.82
N PHE A 98 -12.07 -8.36 -13.66
CA PHE A 98 -13.42 -8.02 -13.25
C PHE A 98 -14.18 -9.29 -12.80
N TYR A 99 -14.82 -9.25 -11.64
CA TYR A 99 -15.48 -10.38 -10.96
C TYR A 99 -14.59 -11.55 -10.50
N TYR A 100 -13.26 -11.46 -10.60
CA TYR A 100 -12.39 -12.48 -9.99
C TYR A 100 -12.27 -12.23 -8.48
N PRO A 101 -12.50 -13.26 -7.64
CA PRO A 101 -12.27 -13.13 -6.21
C PRO A 101 -10.77 -13.06 -5.91
N MET A 102 -10.43 -12.45 -4.76
CA MET A 102 -9.08 -12.51 -4.23
C MET A 102 -8.67 -13.97 -4.01
N THR A 103 -7.49 -14.35 -4.48
CA THR A 103 -6.95 -15.70 -4.31
C THR A 103 -6.41 -15.89 -2.90
N ASP A 104 -6.30 -17.15 -2.47
CA ASP A 104 -5.90 -17.45 -1.08
C ASP A 104 -4.50 -16.94 -0.69
N PRO A 105 -3.48 -16.93 -1.57
CA PRO A 105 -2.20 -16.29 -1.26
C PRO A 105 -2.34 -14.81 -0.89
N VAL A 106 -3.13 -14.05 -1.67
CA VAL A 106 -3.34 -12.62 -1.44
C VAL A 106 -4.16 -12.39 -0.17
N LYS A 107 -5.18 -13.21 0.12
CA LYS A 107 -5.92 -13.14 1.39
C LYS A 107 -5.00 -13.33 2.60
N ARG A 108 -4.12 -14.34 2.57
CA ARG A 108 -3.15 -14.58 3.64
C ARG A 108 -2.16 -13.42 3.79
N ALA A 109 -1.79 -12.78 2.69
CA ALA A 109 -0.93 -11.61 2.71
C ALA A 109 -1.62 -10.43 3.42
N VAL A 110 -2.88 -10.14 3.08
CA VAL A 110 -3.69 -9.12 3.76
C VAL A 110 -3.81 -9.41 5.26
N ASP A 111 -3.99 -10.68 5.63
CA ASP A 111 -4.08 -11.09 7.03
C ASP A 111 -2.77 -10.85 7.78
N THR A 112 -1.66 -11.19 7.14
CA THR A 112 -0.31 -10.93 7.67
C THR A 112 -0.09 -9.43 7.87
N VAL A 113 -0.45 -8.59 6.91
CA VAL A 113 -0.35 -7.12 7.04
C VAL A 113 -1.20 -6.63 8.21
N TYR A 114 -2.46 -7.07 8.26
CA TYR A 114 -3.40 -6.67 9.30
C TYR A 114 -2.91 -7.01 10.71
N GLU A 115 -2.40 -8.22 10.92
CA GLU A 115 -1.85 -8.64 12.22
C GLU A 115 -0.63 -7.79 12.62
N ARG A 116 0.21 -7.38 11.66
CA ARG A 116 1.38 -6.54 11.93
C ARG A 116 1.05 -5.08 12.22
N LEU A 117 -0.14 -4.58 11.86
CA LEU A 117 -0.54 -3.20 12.16
C LEU A 117 -0.53 -2.90 13.66
N ALA A 118 -0.90 -3.89 14.50
CA ALA A 118 -1.01 -3.72 15.94
C ALA A 118 0.34 -3.47 16.64
N GLN A 119 1.42 -3.99 16.04
CA GLN A 119 2.78 -3.94 16.58
C GLN A 119 3.74 -3.29 15.59
N TRP A 120 3.22 -2.39 14.75
CA TRP A 120 3.98 -1.84 13.64
C TRP A 120 5.16 -0.98 14.12
N THR A 121 6.37 -1.39 13.76
CA THR A 121 7.61 -0.63 13.99
C THR A 121 8.46 -0.60 12.72
N GLY A 122 9.10 0.55 12.41
CA GLY A 122 9.82 0.74 11.15
C GLY A 122 8.93 0.46 9.94
N HIS A 123 9.31 -0.51 9.12
CA HIS A 123 8.52 -0.99 7.98
C HIS A 123 7.76 -2.31 8.25
N GLY A 124 7.35 -2.54 9.50
CA GLY A 124 6.54 -3.71 9.86
C GLY A 124 7.25 -5.06 9.68
N GLY A 125 8.59 -5.07 9.60
CA GLY A 125 9.37 -6.28 9.35
C GLY A 125 9.19 -6.89 7.95
N PHE A 126 8.69 -6.11 6.98
CA PHE A 126 8.61 -6.52 5.58
C PHE A 126 9.90 -6.18 4.84
N ALA A 127 10.25 -6.97 3.83
CA ALA A 127 11.40 -6.72 2.99
C ALA A 127 11.14 -5.56 2.02
N ALA A 128 12.16 -4.76 1.71
CA ALA A 128 12.11 -3.82 0.61
C ALA A 128 12.06 -4.56 -0.74
N LEU A 129 11.38 -3.99 -1.73
CA LEU A 129 11.45 -4.45 -3.10
C LEU A 129 12.87 -4.16 -3.63
N ALA A 130 13.54 -5.18 -4.15
CA ALA A 130 14.82 -4.99 -4.81
C ALA A 130 14.53 -4.74 -6.30
N VAL A 131 14.73 -3.51 -6.77
CA VAL A 131 14.68 -3.20 -8.20
C VAL A 131 16.05 -3.56 -8.78
N GLU A 132 16.10 -4.52 -9.71
CA GLU A 132 17.32 -4.76 -10.47
C GLU A 132 17.47 -3.61 -11.47
N GLU A 133 18.51 -2.78 -11.30
CA GLU A 133 18.88 -1.76 -12.29
C GLU A 133 19.09 -2.45 -13.64
N SER A 134 18.25 -2.11 -14.62
CA SER A 134 18.44 -2.53 -15.99
C SER A 134 19.63 -1.76 -16.57
N VAL A 135 20.80 -2.41 -16.65
CA VAL A 135 22.01 -1.91 -17.30
C VAL A 135 21.81 -1.73 -18.81
#